data_AF-V4HK29-F1
#
_entry.id   AF-V4HK29-F1
#
_cell.length_a   1.000
_cell.length_b   1.000
_cell.length_c   1.000
_cell.angle_alpha   90.00
_cell.angle_beta   90.00
_cell.angle_gamma   90.00
#
_symmetry.space_group_name_H-M   'P 1'
#
loop_
_entity.id
_entity.type
_entity.pdbx_description
1 polymer ?
#
loop_
_entity_poly.entity_id
_entity_poly.type
_entity_poly.pdbx_seq_one_letter_code
_entity_poly.pdbx_strand_id
1 'polypeptide(L)'
;MLSHTKFWIGLSVVTLMGCQSTQTNSKPAVKAIAPCWLQNPVFEDQIGFIGTAAPFSATKHGSIVASRQRAAALLANFHGLPNLDNQIESLSVEQKHLVLANGREIYFSDPYITSDTLYIYASTHPIKARQACEAITCKFTLCEPKWLCNDDNSVIGASYYTAFAHQQLPMTAVNAQALAGYLTQTRVNMQERYEESYSPDHHRTHFSRQGEVSGSDYQLPLIMTNSCQYGSTLFANYRMSDHQQEKVTRQSWREIHQYQGRSVVMGNFGEDGTIAPDNLISSAIKYAIRDALVELAKNKGITVSATSTLLNQDGRFFLSDTQFDIKQVVSGQLLDLQVQYKNGFPVVYVWLLEGHS
;
A
#
# COMPACT_ATOMS: atom_id res chain seq x y z
N MET A 1 -24.84 39.86 73.05
CA MET A 1 -24.40 41.13 72.46
C MET A 1 -23.80 40.81 71.09
N LEU A 2 -24.59 40.84 70.01
CA LEU A 2 -24.77 42.01 69.13
C LEU A 2 -23.43 42.68 68.79
N SER A 3 -22.89 42.40 67.60
CA SER A 3 -22.70 43.45 66.58
C SER A 3 -22.25 42.85 65.25
N HIS A 4 -22.98 43.23 64.21
CA HIS A 4 -22.70 43.01 62.81
C HIS A 4 -21.51 43.85 62.34
N THR A 5 -20.77 43.34 61.37
CA THR A 5 -20.16 44.18 60.33
C THR A 5 -20.23 43.46 58.99
N LYS A 6 -20.97 44.10 58.08
CA LYS A 6 -21.14 43.78 56.66
C LYS A 6 -19.91 44.26 55.87
N PHE A 7 -19.64 43.59 54.74
CA PHE A 7 -19.16 44.09 53.43
C PHE A 7 -18.13 43.09 52.87
N TRP A 8 -18.06 42.69 51.60
CA TRP A 8 -18.81 42.96 50.38
C TRP A 8 -18.52 41.76 49.45
N ILE A 9 -19.54 41.20 48.80
CA ILE A 9 -19.36 40.14 47.78
C ILE A 9 -19.07 40.83 46.45
N GLY A 10 -17.80 40.82 46.04
CA GLY A 10 -17.39 41.19 44.70
C GLY A 10 -17.79 40.09 43.71
N LEU A 11 -18.86 40.35 42.95
CA LEU A 11 -19.31 39.52 41.84
C LEU A 11 -18.29 39.68 40.69
N SER A 12 -17.34 38.76 40.56
CA SER A 12 -16.47 38.69 39.38
C SER A 12 -17.27 38.13 38.20
N VAL A 13 -17.70 39.04 37.32
CA VAL A 13 -18.20 38.74 35.98
C VAL A 13 -17.05 38.14 35.17
N VAL A 14 -17.00 36.81 35.06
CA VAL A 14 -16.15 36.14 34.08
C VAL A 14 -16.81 36.32 32.72
N THR A 15 -16.32 37.29 31.96
CA THR A 15 -16.64 37.47 30.55
C THR A 15 -16.16 36.25 29.77
N LEU A 16 -17.11 35.39 29.38
CA LEU A 16 -16.91 34.40 28.34
C LEU A 16 -16.56 35.13 27.03
N MET A 17 -15.26 35.19 26.71
CA MET A 17 -14.80 35.48 25.36
C MET A 17 -15.25 34.33 24.47
N GLY A 18 -16.39 34.48 23.82
CA GLY A 18 -16.81 33.61 22.73
C GLY A 18 -15.80 33.73 21.61
N CYS A 19 -15.09 32.64 21.31
CA CYS A 19 -14.42 32.48 20.03
C CYS A 19 -15.47 32.60 18.94
N GLN A 20 -15.49 33.75 18.26
CA GLN A 20 -16.17 33.87 16.99
C GLN A 20 -15.49 32.90 16.02
N SER A 21 -16.16 31.78 15.78
CA SER A 21 -15.92 30.96 14.60
C SER A 21 -16.08 31.89 13.39
N THR A 22 -14.97 32.39 12.87
CA THR A 22 -14.93 32.91 11.52
C THR A 22 -15.37 31.76 10.64
N GLN A 23 -16.62 31.83 10.16
CA GLN A 23 -17.06 31.13 8.97
C GLN A 23 -16.17 31.64 7.83
N THR A 24 -15.00 31.03 7.68
CA THR A 24 -14.28 31.06 6.42
C THR A 24 -15.23 30.42 5.42
N ASN A 25 -15.88 31.26 4.62
CA ASN A 25 -16.44 30.89 3.34
C ASN A 25 -15.34 30.14 2.60
N SER A 26 -15.35 28.81 2.71
CA SER A 26 -14.47 27.93 1.98
C SER A 26 -14.82 28.15 0.52
N LYS A 27 -14.02 28.98 -0.16
CA LYS A 27 -13.99 28.99 -1.61
C LYS A 27 -13.95 27.52 -2.05
N PRO A 28 -14.79 27.08 -2.99
CA PRO A 28 -14.70 25.73 -3.50
C PRO A 28 -13.24 25.47 -3.87
N ALA A 29 -12.67 24.41 -3.32
CA ALA A 29 -11.28 24.06 -3.54
C ALA A 29 -11.03 24.07 -5.06
N VAL A 30 -10.15 24.96 -5.52
CA VAL A 30 -9.72 24.98 -6.91
C VAL A 30 -9.18 23.59 -7.20
N LYS A 31 -9.84 22.83 -8.08
CA LYS A 31 -9.40 21.49 -8.43
C LYS A 31 -7.96 21.58 -8.92
N ALA A 32 -7.04 20.95 -8.21
CA ALA A 32 -5.64 20.98 -8.57
C ALA A 32 -5.45 20.30 -9.94
N ILE A 33 -4.98 21.09 -10.91
CA ILE A 33 -4.69 20.63 -12.26
C ILE A 33 -3.26 20.11 -12.30
N ALA A 34 -3.08 18.86 -12.69
CA ALA A 34 -1.77 18.20 -12.85
C ALA A 34 -1.66 17.57 -14.24
N PRO A 35 -0.44 17.30 -14.75
CA PRO A 35 -0.28 16.52 -15.97
C PRO A 35 -0.87 15.12 -15.79
N CYS A 36 -1.60 14.62 -16.79
CA CYS A 36 -2.21 13.28 -16.71
C CYS A 36 -1.20 12.16 -16.47
N TRP A 37 0.03 12.29 -16.99
CA TRP A 37 1.09 11.32 -16.79
C TRP A 37 1.51 11.18 -15.32
N LEU A 38 1.21 12.15 -14.45
CA LEU A 38 1.53 12.07 -13.03
C LEU A 38 0.71 10.98 -12.34
N GLN A 39 -0.54 10.83 -12.75
CA GLN A 39 -1.45 9.82 -12.22
C GLN A 39 -1.44 8.56 -13.05
N ASN A 40 -1.39 8.69 -14.37
CA ASN A 40 -1.47 7.59 -15.33
C ASN A 40 -0.24 7.68 -16.26
N PRO A 41 0.94 7.21 -15.83
CA PRO A 41 2.18 7.32 -16.60
C PRO A 41 2.25 6.34 -17.79
N VAL A 42 1.30 5.39 -17.86
CA VAL A 42 1.20 4.39 -18.93
C VAL A 42 -0.07 4.66 -19.76
N PHE A 43 0.11 4.74 -21.07
CA PHE A 43 -0.93 4.86 -22.09
C PHE A 43 -0.76 3.72 -23.12
N GLU A 44 -1.75 3.54 -24.01
CA GLU A 44 -1.77 2.41 -24.97
C GLU A 44 -0.47 2.25 -25.79
N ASP A 45 0.18 3.36 -26.17
CA ASP A 45 1.40 3.41 -26.97
C ASP A 45 2.64 3.90 -26.19
N GLN A 46 2.53 4.15 -24.89
CA GLN A 46 3.56 4.87 -24.15
C GLN A 46 3.69 4.38 -22.70
N ILE A 47 4.83 3.78 -22.38
CA ILE A 47 5.25 3.51 -21.01
C ILE A 47 6.25 4.59 -20.61
N GLY A 48 6.04 5.23 -19.48
CA GLY A 48 7.04 6.12 -18.93
C GLY A 48 7.09 6.11 -17.42
N PHE A 49 8.10 6.82 -16.93
CA PHE A 49 8.54 6.76 -15.55
C PHE A 49 8.68 8.17 -15.01
N ILE A 50 8.33 8.34 -13.75
CA ILE A 50 8.32 9.65 -13.09
C ILE A 50 9.47 9.71 -12.12
N GLY A 51 10.31 10.71 -12.28
CA GLY A 51 11.26 11.12 -11.27
C GLY A 51 10.69 12.27 -10.46
N THR A 52 11.08 12.31 -9.19
CA THR A 52 10.70 13.37 -8.26
C THR A 52 11.95 14.02 -7.68
N ALA A 53 11.90 15.29 -7.31
CA ALA A 53 12.95 15.98 -6.56
C ALA A 53 12.34 17.07 -5.67
N ALA A 54 13.10 17.56 -4.68
CA ALA A 54 12.73 18.78 -3.98
C ALA A 54 12.65 19.94 -4.99
N PRO A 55 11.69 20.88 -4.86
CA PRO A 55 11.45 21.92 -5.85
C PRO A 55 12.61 22.94 -5.92
N PHE A 56 13.40 23.03 -4.86
CA PHE A 56 14.55 23.93 -4.76
C PHE A 56 15.84 23.14 -4.52
N SER A 57 16.93 23.62 -5.11
CA SER A 57 18.27 23.08 -4.96
C SER A 57 19.27 24.21 -4.77
N ALA A 58 20.33 23.97 -3.99
CA ALA A 58 21.46 24.88 -3.86
C ALA A 58 22.26 25.00 -5.17
N THR A 59 22.23 23.95 -6.00
CA THR A 59 22.85 23.95 -7.32
C THR A 59 21.85 24.49 -8.34
N LYS A 60 22.32 25.37 -9.23
CA LYS A 60 21.51 25.89 -10.34
C LYS A 60 20.92 24.71 -11.14
N HIS A 61 19.59 24.65 -11.23
CA HIS A 61 18.83 23.56 -11.88
C HIS A 61 19.03 22.15 -11.31
N GLY A 62 19.65 22.00 -10.14
CA GLY A 62 19.95 20.68 -9.56
C GLY A 62 18.72 19.78 -9.36
N SER A 63 17.57 20.38 -9.03
CA SER A 63 16.30 19.64 -8.90
C SER A 63 15.82 19.03 -10.22
N ILE A 64 16.00 19.74 -11.34
CA ILE A 64 15.63 19.25 -12.67
C ILE A 64 16.52 18.07 -13.05
N VAL A 65 17.84 18.21 -12.86
CA VAL A 65 18.81 17.14 -13.16
C VAL A 65 18.52 15.90 -12.31
N ALA A 66 18.35 16.06 -10.99
CA ALA A 66 18.05 14.96 -10.09
C ALA A 66 16.73 14.24 -10.44
N SER A 67 15.70 15.00 -10.80
CA SER A 67 14.42 14.43 -11.22
C SER A 67 14.54 13.69 -12.56
N ARG A 68 15.34 14.19 -13.52
CA ARG A 68 15.63 13.47 -14.78
C ARG A 68 16.38 12.18 -14.53
N GLN A 69 17.42 12.21 -13.70
CA GLN A 69 18.22 11.03 -13.35
C GLN A 69 17.34 9.94 -12.74
N ARG A 70 16.47 10.29 -11.79
CA ARG A 70 15.53 9.33 -11.17
C ARG A 70 14.54 8.74 -12.17
N ALA A 71 13.95 9.56 -13.04
CA ALA A 71 13.03 9.09 -14.08
C ALA A 71 13.74 8.15 -15.06
N ALA A 72 14.94 8.52 -15.49
CA ALA A 72 15.75 7.76 -16.43
C ALA A 72 16.32 6.47 -15.81
N ALA A 73 16.66 6.46 -14.53
CA ALA A 73 17.11 5.26 -13.82
C ALA A 73 16.01 4.19 -13.78
N LEU A 74 14.76 4.59 -13.52
CA LEU A 74 13.61 3.69 -13.57
C LEU A 74 13.38 3.15 -15.00
N LEU A 75 13.43 4.03 -16.00
CA LEU A 75 13.31 3.66 -17.41
C LEU A 75 14.44 2.73 -17.86
N ALA A 76 15.67 3.02 -17.44
CA ALA A 76 16.85 2.22 -17.76
C ALA A 76 16.77 0.84 -17.13
N ASN A 77 16.37 0.76 -15.86
CA ASN A 77 16.14 -0.52 -15.18
C ASN A 77 15.07 -1.36 -15.90
N PHE A 78 13.97 -0.73 -16.31
CA PHE A 78 12.89 -1.42 -17.03
C PHE A 78 13.32 -1.95 -18.42
N HIS A 79 14.10 -1.18 -19.18
CA HIS A 79 14.53 -1.54 -20.53
C HIS A 79 15.89 -2.23 -20.61
N GLY A 80 16.54 -2.52 -19.47
CA GLY A 80 17.90 -3.06 -19.42
C GLY A 80 18.96 -2.14 -20.04
N LEU A 81 18.81 -0.83 -19.91
CA LEU A 81 19.76 0.17 -20.38
C LEU A 81 20.86 0.42 -19.34
N PRO A 82 22.07 0.86 -19.75
CA PRO A 82 23.12 1.25 -18.80
C PRO A 82 22.71 2.46 -17.96
N ASN A 83 23.44 2.72 -16.86
CA ASN A 83 23.27 3.94 -16.07
C ASN A 83 23.50 5.18 -16.97
N LEU A 84 22.58 6.15 -16.87
CA LEU A 84 22.53 7.37 -17.68
C LEU A 84 22.86 8.66 -16.91
N ASP A 85 23.27 8.56 -15.64
CA ASP A 85 23.41 9.70 -14.72
C ASP A 85 24.36 10.78 -15.26
N ASN A 86 25.51 10.35 -15.80
CA ASN A 86 26.53 11.26 -16.36
C ASN A 86 26.02 11.96 -17.63
N GLN A 87 25.34 11.23 -18.53
CA GLN A 87 24.78 11.83 -19.73
C GLN A 87 23.71 12.87 -19.37
N ILE A 88 22.89 12.59 -18.35
CA ILE A 88 21.83 13.50 -17.89
C ILE A 88 22.40 14.74 -17.21
N GLU A 89 23.49 14.60 -16.44
CA GLU A 89 24.16 15.75 -15.81
C GLU A 89 24.76 16.72 -16.85
N SER A 90 25.24 16.18 -17.98
CA SER A 90 25.74 16.98 -19.11
C SER A 90 24.64 17.59 -20.00
N LEU A 91 23.38 17.17 -19.84
CA LEU A 91 22.27 17.59 -20.67
C LEU A 91 21.79 18.99 -20.28
N SER A 92 21.66 19.89 -21.26
CA SER A 92 21.09 21.22 -21.01
C SER A 92 19.65 21.12 -20.49
N VAL A 93 19.23 22.08 -19.68
CA VAL A 93 17.88 22.10 -19.09
C VAL A 93 16.80 22.24 -20.16
N GLU A 94 17.11 22.92 -21.26
CA GLU A 94 16.23 23.15 -22.41
C GLU A 94 16.12 21.92 -23.32
N GLN A 95 17.11 21.01 -23.28
CA GLN A 95 17.08 19.79 -24.08
C GLN A 95 16.04 18.81 -23.50
N LYS A 96 15.09 18.42 -24.34
CA LYS A 96 13.95 17.54 -23.97
C LYS A 96 14.16 16.09 -24.37
N HIS A 97 15.29 15.74 -24.97
CA HIS A 97 15.62 14.37 -25.30
C HIS A 97 17.11 14.11 -25.18
N LEU A 98 17.46 12.85 -24.93
CA LEU A 98 18.81 12.32 -24.90
C LEU A 98 18.90 11.19 -25.93
N VAL A 99 19.87 11.29 -26.85
CA VAL A 99 20.18 10.23 -27.83
C VAL A 99 21.23 9.30 -27.21
N LEU A 100 20.93 8.01 -27.16
CA LEU A 100 21.81 6.97 -26.65
C LEU A 100 22.77 6.46 -27.73
N ALA A 101 23.86 5.83 -27.32
CA ALA A 101 24.88 5.29 -28.24
C ALA A 101 24.31 4.23 -29.22
N ASN A 102 23.22 3.56 -28.86
CA ASN A 102 22.53 2.59 -29.71
C ASN A 102 21.47 3.22 -30.64
N GLY A 103 21.42 4.55 -30.74
CA GLY A 103 20.46 5.29 -31.57
C GLY A 103 19.04 5.39 -30.98
N ARG A 104 18.79 4.83 -29.79
CA ARG A 104 17.51 5.04 -29.09
C ARG A 104 17.46 6.43 -28.47
N GLU A 105 16.26 6.97 -28.32
CA GLU A 105 16.03 8.28 -27.69
C GLU A 105 15.24 8.13 -26.40
N ILE A 106 15.57 8.97 -25.42
CA ILE A 106 14.80 9.15 -24.20
C ILE A 106 14.28 10.58 -24.20
N TYR A 107 12.97 10.73 -24.11
CA TYR A 107 12.29 12.02 -24.06
C TYR A 107 11.93 12.36 -22.62
N PHE A 108 12.06 13.63 -22.26
CA PHE A 108 11.71 14.19 -20.96
C PHE A 108 10.58 15.22 -21.09
N SER A 109 9.65 15.21 -20.14
CA SER A 109 8.60 16.23 -20.08
C SER A 109 9.16 17.58 -19.65
N ASP A 110 8.36 18.63 -19.85
CA ASP A 110 8.56 19.85 -19.07
C ASP A 110 8.41 19.55 -17.56
N PRO A 111 9.15 20.24 -16.68
CA PRO A 111 8.99 20.09 -15.24
C PRO A 111 7.58 20.50 -14.80
N TYR A 112 6.95 19.67 -13.97
CA TYR A 112 5.76 20.05 -13.21
C TYR A 112 6.16 20.29 -11.76
N ILE A 113 5.89 21.49 -11.25
CA ILE A 113 6.37 21.94 -9.94
C ILE A 113 5.18 22.26 -9.04
N THR A 114 5.12 21.63 -7.89
CA THR A 114 4.23 21.95 -6.77
C THR A 114 5.01 22.74 -5.71
N SER A 115 4.35 23.12 -4.62
CA SER A 115 5.01 23.80 -3.49
C SER A 115 6.10 22.95 -2.81
N ASP A 116 6.05 21.63 -2.99
CA ASP A 116 6.85 20.66 -2.21
C ASP A 116 7.61 19.64 -3.07
N THR A 117 7.33 19.57 -4.38
CA THR A 117 7.90 18.56 -5.28
C THR A 117 8.04 19.08 -6.71
N LEU A 118 9.14 18.69 -7.36
CA LEU A 118 9.34 18.79 -8.80
C LEU A 118 9.22 17.39 -9.40
N TYR A 119 8.42 17.27 -10.46
CA TYR A 119 8.18 16.04 -11.20
C TYR A 119 8.67 16.17 -12.64
N ILE A 120 9.33 15.13 -13.13
CA ILE A 120 9.67 14.97 -14.55
C ILE A 120 9.32 13.56 -14.99
N TYR A 121 8.72 13.46 -16.16
CA TYR A 121 8.38 12.21 -16.81
C TYR A 121 9.38 11.88 -17.91
N ALA A 122 9.80 10.62 -17.99
CA ALA A 122 10.69 10.09 -19.01
C ALA A 122 10.02 8.94 -19.79
N SER A 123 10.22 8.90 -21.11
CA SER A 123 9.67 7.88 -22.01
C SER A 123 10.62 7.62 -23.18
N THR A 124 10.51 6.45 -23.80
CA THR A 124 11.19 6.12 -25.07
C THR A 124 10.47 6.66 -26.31
N HIS A 125 9.31 7.28 -26.13
CA HIS A 125 8.50 7.89 -27.18
C HIS A 125 8.33 9.39 -26.94
N PRO A 126 8.18 10.21 -28.01
CA PRO A 126 7.90 11.63 -27.88
C PRO A 126 6.67 11.90 -26.99
N ILE A 127 6.85 12.73 -25.96
CA ILE A 127 5.81 13.01 -24.98
C ILE A 127 4.82 14.01 -25.58
N LYS A 128 3.57 13.57 -25.79
CA LYS A 128 2.47 14.43 -26.28
C LYS A 128 2.22 15.59 -25.30
N ALA A 129 1.86 16.75 -25.83
CA ALA A 129 1.73 17.98 -25.05
C ALA A 129 0.62 17.91 -23.98
N ARG A 130 0.98 18.37 -22.77
CA ARG A 130 0.17 18.77 -21.59
C ARG A 130 -1.33 18.47 -21.66
N GLN A 131 -1.72 17.20 -21.58
CA GLN A 131 -3.07 16.89 -21.11
C GLN A 131 -3.10 17.13 -19.60
N ALA A 132 -3.96 18.06 -19.20
CA ALA A 132 -4.23 18.38 -17.81
C ALA A 132 -5.34 17.46 -17.29
N CYS A 133 -5.08 16.80 -16.17
CA CYS A 133 -6.02 15.96 -15.45
C CYS A 133 -6.28 16.53 -14.06
N GLU A 134 -7.47 16.24 -13.52
CA GLU A 134 -7.81 16.57 -12.15
C GLU A 134 -7.08 15.65 -11.17
N ALA A 135 -6.71 16.17 -10.01
CA ALA A 135 -6.22 15.35 -8.89
C ALA A 135 -7.22 14.21 -8.54
N ILE A 136 -6.81 12.95 -8.65
CA ILE A 136 -7.64 11.79 -8.29
C ILE A 136 -7.50 11.53 -6.79
N THR A 137 -8.63 11.54 -6.08
CA THR A 137 -8.72 11.14 -4.66
C THR A 137 -9.18 9.69 -4.57
N CYS A 138 -8.52 8.89 -3.72
CA CYS A 138 -8.93 7.53 -3.43
C CYS A 138 -10.15 7.52 -2.51
N LYS A 139 -11.11 6.65 -2.79
CA LYS A 139 -12.22 6.32 -1.90
C LYS A 139 -12.32 4.80 -1.79
N PHE A 140 -11.61 4.24 -0.81
CA PHE A 140 -11.54 2.79 -0.60
C PHE A 140 -12.91 2.13 -0.41
N THR A 141 -13.82 2.76 0.34
CA THR A 141 -15.18 2.23 0.57
C THR A 141 -16.00 2.10 -0.71
N LEU A 142 -15.72 2.93 -1.72
CA LEU A 142 -16.41 2.92 -3.00
C LEU A 142 -15.58 2.24 -4.11
N CYS A 143 -14.36 1.78 -3.79
CA CYS A 143 -13.40 1.31 -4.78
C CYS A 143 -13.22 2.31 -5.94
N GLU A 144 -13.09 3.61 -5.61
CA GLU A 144 -12.86 4.67 -6.59
C GLU A 144 -11.47 5.27 -6.44
N PRO A 145 -10.62 5.26 -7.48
CA PRO A 145 -10.84 4.66 -8.81
C PRO A 145 -10.89 3.12 -8.77
N LYS A 146 -11.52 2.51 -9.80
CA LYS A 146 -11.84 1.07 -9.86
C LYS A 146 -10.66 0.13 -9.58
N TRP A 147 -9.44 0.54 -9.95
CA TRP A 147 -8.24 -0.25 -9.73
C TRP A 147 -7.89 -0.45 -8.25
N LEU A 148 -8.43 0.37 -7.32
CA LEU A 148 -8.15 0.25 -5.87
C LEU A 148 -8.57 -1.08 -5.26
N CYS A 149 -9.61 -1.71 -5.81
CA CYS A 149 -10.10 -3.01 -5.34
C CYS A 149 -10.12 -4.03 -6.48
N ASN A 150 -9.62 -3.68 -7.67
CA ASN A 150 -9.89 -4.48 -8.86
C ASN A 150 -8.91 -4.19 -9.98
N ASP A 151 -7.72 -4.78 -9.90
CA ASP A 151 -6.83 -4.86 -11.05
C ASP A 151 -5.99 -6.15 -11.01
N ASP A 152 -6.11 -6.93 -12.08
CA ASP A 152 -5.46 -8.22 -12.22
C ASP A 152 -3.94 -8.05 -12.17
N ASN A 153 -3.27 -8.81 -11.31
CA ASN A 153 -1.80 -8.96 -11.29
C ASN A 153 -1.04 -7.67 -10.98
N SER A 154 -1.62 -6.89 -10.08
CA SER A 154 -1.05 -5.65 -9.61
C SER A 154 -0.86 -5.65 -8.10
N VAL A 155 0.03 -4.78 -7.62
CA VAL A 155 0.25 -4.54 -6.20
C VAL A 155 0.09 -3.06 -5.94
N ILE A 156 -0.63 -2.73 -4.87
CA ILE A 156 -0.85 -1.35 -4.46
C ILE A 156 0.27 -0.94 -3.50
N GLY A 157 1.15 -0.06 -3.99
CA GLY A 157 2.14 0.62 -3.18
C GLY A 157 1.54 1.86 -2.52
N ALA A 158 1.83 2.08 -1.24
CA ALA A 158 1.40 3.27 -0.51
C ALA A 158 2.62 4.05 -0.02
N SER A 159 2.65 5.38 -0.20
CA SER A 159 3.69 6.24 0.37
C SER A 159 3.41 6.42 1.85
N TYR A 160 4.25 5.92 2.74
CA TYR A 160 4.12 6.30 4.15
C TYR A 160 4.74 7.70 4.40
N TYR A 161 4.63 8.24 5.63
CA TYR A 161 5.16 9.52 6.09
C TYR A 161 6.62 9.66 5.70
N THR A 162 6.83 10.25 4.54
CA THR A 162 8.11 10.82 4.18
C THR A 162 8.14 12.20 4.79
N ALA A 163 9.24 12.54 5.46
CA ALA A 163 9.47 13.92 5.91
C ALA A 163 9.40 14.92 4.73
N PHE A 164 9.59 14.42 3.50
CA PHE A 164 9.58 15.21 2.28
C PHE A 164 8.59 14.64 1.25
N ALA A 165 7.68 15.48 0.75
CA ALA A 165 6.66 15.08 -0.23
C ALA A 165 7.25 14.44 -1.50
N HIS A 166 8.40 14.94 -1.96
CA HIS A 166 9.08 14.40 -3.14
C HIS A 166 9.56 12.94 -3.00
N GLN A 167 9.59 12.38 -1.78
CA GLN A 167 9.91 10.97 -1.54
C GLN A 167 8.69 10.05 -1.60
N GLN A 168 7.46 10.58 -1.63
CA GLN A 168 6.25 9.76 -1.58
C GLN A 168 6.18 8.74 -2.72
N LEU A 169 6.41 9.20 -3.96
CA LEU A 169 6.35 8.34 -5.14
C LEU A 169 7.46 7.26 -5.17
N PRO A 170 8.73 7.55 -4.84
CA PRO A 170 9.71 6.49 -4.62
C PRO A 170 9.29 5.48 -3.55
N MET A 171 8.68 5.93 -2.45
CA MET A 171 8.25 5.04 -1.37
C MET A 171 7.07 4.15 -1.75
N THR A 172 6.15 4.59 -2.60
CA THR A 172 5.11 3.69 -3.14
C THR A 172 5.74 2.52 -3.90
N ALA A 173 6.80 2.77 -4.67
CA ALA A 173 7.50 1.73 -5.44
C ALA A 173 8.22 0.73 -4.52
N VAL A 174 8.93 1.20 -3.49
CA VAL A 174 9.61 0.34 -2.50
C VAL A 174 8.60 -0.57 -1.79
N ASN A 175 7.46 0.00 -1.35
CA ASN A 175 6.42 -0.77 -0.68
C ASN A 175 5.74 -1.77 -1.63
N ALA A 176 5.51 -1.38 -2.89
CA ALA A 176 5.00 -2.28 -3.92
C ALA A 176 5.96 -3.45 -4.19
N GLN A 177 7.28 -3.22 -4.24
CA GLN A 177 8.28 -4.28 -4.37
C GLN A 177 8.25 -5.24 -3.18
N ALA A 178 8.15 -4.73 -1.96
CA ALA A 178 8.01 -5.57 -0.77
C ALA A 178 6.76 -6.46 -0.83
N LEU A 179 5.61 -5.91 -1.26
CA LEU A 179 4.38 -6.69 -1.46
C LEU A 179 4.51 -7.72 -2.59
N ALA A 180 5.13 -7.35 -3.72
CA ALA A 180 5.39 -8.27 -4.82
C ALA A 180 6.25 -9.45 -4.35
N GLY A 181 7.28 -9.19 -3.52
CA GLY A 181 8.13 -10.24 -2.94
C GLY A 181 7.39 -11.26 -2.07
N TYR A 182 6.34 -10.83 -1.38
CA TYR A 182 5.44 -11.74 -0.65
C TYR A 182 4.55 -12.58 -1.59
N LEU A 183 4.14 -12.02 -2.72
CA LEU A 183 3.26 -12.70 -3.68
C LEU A 183 4.03 -13.71 -4.55
N THR A 184 5.26 -13.41 -4.96
CA THR A 184 6.03 -14.28 -5.86
C THR A 184 6.54 -15.55 -5.20
N GLN A 185 7.13 -15.43 -4.01
CA GLN A 185 7.67 -16.56 -3.27
C GLN A 185 7.83 -16.20 -1.80
N THR A 186 7.06 -16.86 -0.94
CA THR A 186 7.07 -16.65 0.50
C THR A 186 7.40 -17.94 1.23
N ARG A 187 8.30 -17.84 2.21
CA ARG A 187 8.50 -18.88 3.22
C ARG A 187 7.61 -18.58 4.42
N VAL A 188 6.75 -19.53 4.75
CA VAL A 188 5.92 -19.52 5.96
C VAL A 188 6.53 -20.51 6.96
N ASN A 189 6.89 -20.01 8.14
CA ASN A 189 7.30 -20.81 9.28
C ASN A 189 6.48 -20.35 10.49
N MET A 190 5.35 -21.01 10.74
CA MET A 190 4.36 -20.60 11.72
C MET A 190 4.00 -21.77 12.63
N GLN A 191 3.76 -21.46 13.90
CA GLN A 191 3.20 -22.37 14.88
C GLN A 191 1.91 -21.75 15.41
N GLU A 192 0.81 -22.49 15.32
CA GLU A 192 -0.47 -22.13 15.94
C GLU A 192 -0.76 -23.10 17.08
N ARG A 193 -1.25 -22.59 18.20
CA ARG A 193 -1.67 -23.41 19.34
C ARG A 193 -3.04 -22.99 19.81
N TYR A 194 -3.93 -23.97 19.90
CA TYR A 194 -5.27 -23.83 20.43
C TYR A 194 -5.36 -24.65 21.72
N GLU A 195 -5.66 -23.96 22.83
CA GLU A 195 -5.88 -24.56 24.13
C GLU A 195 -7.32 -24.33 24.55
N GLU A 196 -7.96 -25.37 25.06
CA GLU A 196 -9.30 -25.29 25.60
C GLU A 196 -9.31 -25.94 26.99
N SER A 197 -9.74 -25.15 27.97
CA SER A 197 -9.86 -25.59 29.35
C SER A 197 -11.31 -25.44 29.79
N TYR A 198 -11.82 -26.49 30.42
CA TYR A 198 -13.19 -26.55 30.91
C TYR A 198 -13.21 -26.91 32.39
N SER A 199 -14.04 -26.19 33.13
CA SER A 199 -14.48 -26.50 34.48
C SER A 199 -15.98 -26.20 34.58
N PRO A 200 -16.71 -26.76 35.56
CA PRO A 200 -18.16 -26.56 35.70
C PRO A 200 -18.59 -25.09 35.70
N ASP A 201 -17.75 -24.20 36.22
CA ASP A 201 -18.05 -22.76 36.31
C ASP A 201 -17.34 -21.91 35.25
N HIS A 202 -16.25 -22.40 34.63
CA HIS A 202 -15.41 -21.61 33.72
C HIS A 202 -15.04 -22.40 32.46
N HIS A 203 -15.31 -21.81 31.31
CA HIS A 203 -14.81 -22.23 30.00
C HIS A 203 -13.84 -21.18 29.48
N ARG A 204 -12.61 -21.59 29.16
CA ARG A 204 -11.58 -20.70 28.62
C ARG A 204 -10.94 -21.34 27.42
N THR A 205 -10.96 -20.60 26.31
CA THR A 205 -10.20 -20.90 25.11
C THR A 205 -9.03 -19.94 24.99
N HIS A 206 -7.91 -20.42 24.47
CA HIS A 206 -6.75 -19.61 24.16
C HIS A 206 -6.22 -20.01 22.79
N PHE A 207 -6.07 -19.03 21.91
CA PHE A 207 -5.42 -19.21 20.62
C PHE A 207 -4.15 -18.34 20.62
N SER A 208 -3.04 -18.95 20.22
CA SER A 208 -1.78 -18.24 20.02
C SER A 208 -1.20 -18.61 18.66
N ARG A 209 -0.58 -17.63 18.02
CA ARG A 209 0.09 -17.78 16.73
C ARG A 209 1.45 -17.10 16.83
N GLN A 210 2.50 -17.83 16.53
CA GLN A 210 3.88 -17.34 16.59
C GLN A 210 4.69 -17.85 15.41
N GLY A 211 5.54 -17.00 14.84
CA GLY A 211 6.38 -17.36 13.71
C GLY A 211 6.62 -16.21 12.76
N GLU A 212 7.11 -16.57 11.58
CA GLU A 212 7.54 -15.62 10.56
C GLU A 212 6.96 -15.97 9.19
N VAL A 213 6.66 -14.91 8.43
CA VAL A 213 6.31 -14.97 7.01
C VAL A 213 7.32 -14.06 6.32
N SER A 214 8.19 -14.65 5.52
CA SER A 214 9.31 -13.95 4.87
C SER A 214 9.13 -14.04 3.36
N GLY A 215 8.89 -12.90 2.72
CA GLY A 215 8.83 -12.78 1.26
C GLY A 215 10.23 -12.77 0.64
N SER A 216 10.29 -13.02 -0.66
CA SER A 216 11.52 -12.89 -1.46
C SER A 216 11.91 -11.41 -1.66
N ASP A 217 13.19 -11.15 -1.93
CA ASP A 217 13.63 -9.83 -2.39
C ASP A 217 13.25 -9.66 -3.87
N TYR A 218 12.19 -8.90 -4.13
CA TYR A 218 11.67 -8.69 -5.48
C TYR A 218 12.45 -7.59 -6.19
N GLN A 219 13.34 -7.99 -7.09
CA GLN A 219 14.23 -7.07 -7.81
C GLN A 219 13.76 -6.72 -9.23
N LEU A 220 12.70 -7.36 -9.72
CA LEU A 220 12.22 -7.09 -11.07
C LEU A 220 11.57 -5.70 -11.17
N PRO A 221 11.65 -5.04 -12.34
CA PRO A 221 11.01 -3.75 -12.55
C PRO A 221 9.49 -3.82 -12.35
N LEU A 222 8.96 -2.88 -11.58
CA LEU A 222 7.53 -2.63 -11.46
C LEU A 222 7.13 -1.41 -12.29
N ILE A 223 6.01 -1.53 -12.99
CA ILE A 223 5.46 -0.43 -13.80
C ILE A 223 4.32 0.21 -13.03
N MET A 224 4.46 1.48 -12.64
CA MET A 224 3.32 2.22 -12.09
C MET A 224 2.28 2.42 -13.19
N THR A 225 1.03 2.02 -12.98
CA THR A 225 -0.05 2.18 -13.96
C THR A 225 -0.96 3.35 -13.62
N ASN A 226 -1.27 3.51 -12.34
CA ASN A 226 -2.20 4.53 -11.85
C ASN A 226 -1.80 5.01 -10.44
N SER A 227 -2.25 6.20 -10.04
CA SER A 227 -2.14 6.66 -8.65
C SER A 227 -3.30 7.55 -8.22
N CYS A 228 -3.55 7.60 -6.91
CA CYS A 228 -4.53 8.48 -6.27
C CYS A 228 -4.06 8.89 -4.87
N GLN A 229 -4.66 9.94 -4.32
CA GLN A 229 -4.34 10.46 -2.99
C GLN A 229 -5.45 10.14 -1.99
N TYR A 230 -5.10 9.71 -0.77
CA TYR A 230 -6.03 9.61 0.36
C TYR A 230 -5.45 10.36 1.56
N GLY A 231 -6.02 11.53 1.87
CA GLY A 231 -5.42 12.45 2.84
C GLY A 231 -4.04 12.90 2.37
N SER A 232 -3.00 12.59 3.14
CA SER A 232 -1.60 12.87 2.82
C SER A 232 -0.84 11.69 2.21
N THR A 233 -1.52 10.58 1.92
CA THR A 233 -0.92 9.32 1.47
C THR A 233 -1.18 9.13 -0.02
N LEU A 234 -0.11 9.03 -0.81
CA LEU A 234 -0.16 8.59 -2.20
C LEU A 234 -0.30 7.06 -2.25
N PHE A 235 -1.27 6.58 -3.02
CA PHE A 235 -1.38 5.19 -3.42
C PHE A 235 -1.09 5.09 -4.91
N ALA A 236 -0.29 4.11 -5.29
CA ALA A 236 0.03 3.84 -6.67
C ALA A 236 -0.11 2.34 -6.96
N ASN A 237 -0.77 2.04 -8.07
CA ASN A 237 -0.88 0.68 -8.56
C ASN A 237 0.35 0.33 -9.40
N TYR A 238 0.90 -0.85 -9.17
CA TYR A 238 2.07 -1.34 -9.89
C TYR A 238 1.79 -2.69 -10.51
N ARG A 239 2.10 -2.82 -11.80
CA ARG A 239 2.07 -4.09 -12.52
C ARG A 239 3.48 -4.68 -12.59
N MET A 240 3.57 -5.99 -12.38
CA MET A 240 4.80 -6.74 -12.55
C MET A 240 5.17 -6.82 -14.05
N SER A 241 6.46 -6.68 -14.38
CA SER A 241 6.93 -6.65 -15.78
C SER A 241 6.90 -8.01 -16.48
N ASP A 242 6.81 -9.11 -15.72
CA ASP A 242 6.99 -10.46 -16.25
C ASP A 242 5.72 -11.32 -16.16
N HIS A 243 5.44 -11.95 -17.30
CA HIS A 243 4.57 -13.10 -17.59
C HIS A 243 3.06 -13.02 -17.34
N GLN A 244 2.32 -13.16 -18.45
CA GLN A 244 1.22 -14.09 -18.68
C GLN A 244 0.51 -14.66 -17.45
N GLN A 245 -0.01 -13.81 -16.58
CA GLN A 245 -1.01 -14.25 -15.62
C GLN A 245 -2.37 -14.07 -16.29
N GLU A 246 -3.12 -15.16 -16.38
CA GLU A 246 -4.45 -15.16 -16.95
C GLU A 246 -5.30 -14.08 -16.27
N LYS A 247 -6.02 -13.30 -17.08
CA LYS A 247 -7.00 -12.35 -16.55
C LYS A 247 -8.01 -13.12 -15.73
N VAL A 248 -8.14 -12.75 -14.47
CA VAL A 248 -9.09 -13.40 -13.59
C VAL A 248 -10.45 -12.75 -13.82
N THR A 249 -11.44 -13.57 -14.15
CA THR A 249 -12.78 -13.05 -14.38
C THR A 249 -13.35 -12.47 -13.07
N ARG A 250 -13.93 -11.27 -13.14
CA ARG A 250 -14.54 -10.60 -11.98
C ARG A 250 -15.56 -11.50 -11.28
N GLN A 251 -15.29 -11.82 -10.03
CA GLN A 251 -16.15 -12.65 -9.17
C GLN A 251 -16.13 -12.11 -7.74
N SER A 252 -17.18 -12.42 -6.96
CA SER A 252 -17.16 -12.19 -5.52
C SER A 252 -16.34 -13.30 -4.87
N TRP A 253 -15.12 -12.98 -4.43
CA TRP A 253 -14.20 -13.97 -3.85
C TRP A 253 -14.57 -14.44 -2.45
N ARG A 254 -15.57 -13.79 -1.82
CA ARG A 254 -16.00 -14.11 -0.44
C ARG A 254 -16.45 -15.56 -0.26
N GLU A 255 -17.08 -16.15 -1.28
CA GLU A 255 -17.65 -17.50 -1.21
C GLU A 255 -16.90 -18.52 -2.08
N ILE A 256 -15.85 -18.07 -2.77
CA ILE A 256 -15.10 -18.89 -3.72
C ILE A 256 -13.85 -19.40 -3.02
N HIS A 257 -13.80 -20.72 -2.78
CA HIS A 257 -12.66 -21.38 -2.16
C HIS A 257 -11.68 -21.98 -3.17
N GLN A 258 -12.08 -22.11 -4.44
CA GLN A 258 -11.24 -22.62 -5.52
C GLN A 258 -11.58 -21.94 -6.85
N TYR A 259 -10.56 -21.63 -7.64
CA TYR A 259 -10.69 -21.08 -8.99
C TYR A 259 -9.69 -21.75 -9.92
N GLN A 260 -10.16 -22.28 -11.04
CA GLN A 260 -9.34 -23.04 -12.00
C GLN A 260 -8.50 -24.16 -11.35
N GLY A 261 -9.05 -24.83 -10.33
CA GLY A 261 -8.37 -25.92 -9.61
C GLY A 261 -7.28 -25.47 -8.63
N ARG A 262 -7.12 -24.16 -8.41
CA ARG A 262 -6.18 -23.56 -7.45
C ARG A 262 -6.95 -23.05 -6.23
N SER A 263 -6.33 -23.12 -5.05
CA SER A 263 -6.97 -22.65 -3.81
C SER A 263 -7.14 -21.13 -3.82
N VAL A 264 -8.31 -20.66 -3.39
CA VAL A 264 -8.56 -19.26 -3.06
C VAL A 264 -8.66 -19.15 -1.55
N VAL A 265 -7.87 -18.26 -0.95
CA VAL A 265 -7.92 -18.01 0.48
C VAL A 265 -8.09 -16.53 0.76
N MET A 266 -8.64 -16.24 1.93
CA MET A 266 -8.79 -14.91 2.46
C MET A 266 -7.85 -14.74 3.65
N GLY A 267 -7.18 -13.60 3.72
CA GLY A 267 -6.54 -13.12 4.93
C GLY A 267 -7.14 -11.80 5.38
N ASN A 268 -7.06 -11.52 6.67
CA ASN A 268 -7.61 -10.32 7.26
C ASN A 268 -6.66 -9.67 8.29
N PHE A 269 -6.87 -8.38 8.54
CA PHE A 269 -6.21 -7.66 9.63
C PHE A 269 -7.15 -6.60 10.20
N GLY A 270 -7.23 -6.50 11.53
CA GLY A 270 -7.94 -5.44 12.26
C GLY A 270 -9.40 -5.73 12.64
N GLU A 271 -9.96 -6.89 12.33
CA GLU A 271 -11.37 -7.23 12.67
C GLU A 271 -11.67 -7.19 14.18
N ASP A 272 -10.70 -7.66 14.97
CA ASP A 272 -10.69 -7.73 16.42
C ASP A 272 -10.28 -6.42 17.10
N GLY A 273 -10.09 -5.35 16.33
CA GLY A 273 -9.59 -4.07 16.82
C GLY A 273 -8.07 -4.01 16.91
N THR A 274 -7.34 -4.99 16.36
CA THR A 274 -5.89 -4.91 16.21
C THR A 274 -5.51 -3.73 15.32
N ILE A 275 -4.52 -2.95 15.76
CA ILE A 275 -4.02 -1.79 15.04
C ILE A 275 -2.59 -2.11 14.61
N ALA A 276 -2.22 -1.73 13.38
CA ALA A 276 -0.83 -1.85 12.95
C ALA A 276 0.06 -1.01 13.90
N PRO A 277 1.29 -1.45 14.25
CA PRO A 277 2.13 -0.75 15.23
C PRO A 277 2.44 0.72 14.87
N ASP A 278 2.41 1.03 13.58
CA ASP A 278 2.62 2.34 12.98
C ASP A 278 1.30 3.06 12.61
N ASN A 279 0.15 2.43 12.90
CA ASN A 279 -1.20 2.85 12.56
C ASN A 279 -1.45 3.02 11.05
N LEU A 280 -0.77 2.23 10.22
CA LEU A 280 -0.80 2.40 8.77
C LEU A 280 -1.64 1.38 8.05
N ILE A 281 -2.39 1.90 7.08
CA ILE A 281 -3.09 1.10 6.08
C ILE A 281 -2.12 0.22 5.26
N SER A 282 -0.92 0.68 4.94
CA SER A 282 0.09 -0.13 4.24
C SER A 282 0.54 -1.34 5.07
N SER A 283 0.70 -1.14 6.37
CA SER A 283 1.08 -2.20 7.30
C SER A 283 -0.08 -3.15 7.53
N ALA A 284 -1.31 -2.63 7.63
CA ALA A 284 -2.53 -3.45 7.67
C ALA A 284 -2.67 -4.32 6.40
N ILE A 285 -2.43 -3.77 5.21
CA ILE A 285 -2.42 -4.53 3.94
C ILE A 285 -1.34 -5.61 3.97
N LYS A 286 -0.12 -5.27 4.39
CA LYS A 286 0.98 -6.23 4.54
C LYS A 286 0.60 -7.38 5.49
N TYR A 287 -0.01 -7.08 6.64
CA TYR A 287 -0.42 -8.10 7.59
C TYR A 287 -1.56 -8.98 7.07
N ALA A 288 -2.54 -8.41 6.37
CA ALA A 288 -3.61 -9.18 5.72
C ALA A 288 -3.07 -10.12 4.63
N ILE A 289 -2.08 -9.67 3.83
CA ILE A 289 -1.39 -10.54 2.86
C ILE A 289 -0.62 -11.67 3.58
N ARG A 290 0.09 -11.36 4.67
CA ARG A 290 0.81 -12.39 5.45
C ARG A 290 -0.15 -13.43 6.03
N ASP A 291 -1.30 -13.00 6.53
CA ASP A 291 -2.35 -13.88 7.04
C ASP A 291 -2.88 -14.79 5.93
N ALA A 292 -3.21 -14.24 4.75
CA ALA A 292 -3.63 -15.03 3.59
C ALA A 292 -2.57 -16.05 3.16
N LEU A 293 -1.28 -15.69 3.19
CA LEU A 293 -0.17 -16.61 2.85
C LEU A 293 -0.04 -17.76 3.86
N VAL A 294 -0.34 -17.51 5.14
CA VAL A 294 -0.40 -18.58 6.16
C VAL A 294 -1.54 -19.54 5.85
N GLU A 295 -2.71 -19.04 5.47
CA GLU A 295 -3.84 -19.90 5.07
C GLU A 295 -3.55 -20.69 3.77
N LEU A 296 -2.86 -20.10 2.79
CA LEU A 296 -2.33 -20.86 1.64
C LEU A 296 -1.37 -21.98 2.07
N ALA A 297 -0.45 -21.67 3.00
CA ALA A 297 0.50 -22.66 3.50
C ALA A 297 -0.20 -23.81 4.24
N LYS A 298 -1.27 -23.53 4.99
CA LYS A 298 -2.08 -24.56 5.66
C LYS A 298 -2.74 -25.50 4.66
N ASN A 299 -3.26 -24.97 3.54
CA ASN A 299 -3.81 -25.78 2.46
C ASN A 299 -2.75 -26.66 1.78
N LYS A 300 -1.53 -26.15 1.62
CA LYS A 300 -0.41 -26.91 1.02
C LYS A 300 0.11 -28.03 1.92
N GLY A 301 0.15 -27.80 3.23
CA GLY A 301 0.46 -28.86 4.19
C GLY A 301 0.80 -28.35 5.58
N ILE A 302 0.27 -29.04 6.58
CA ILE A 302 0.40 -28.72 8.01
C ILE A 302 0.74 -29.99 8.79
N THR A 303 1.61 -29.88 9.78
CA THR A 303 1.83 -30.96 10.75
C THR A 303 0.98 -30.68 11.97
N VAL A 304 0.10 -31.62 12.34
CA VAL A 304 -0.81 -31.46 13.48
C VAL A 304 -0.36 -32.39 14.60
N SER A 305 -0.16 -31.82 15.79
CA SER A 305 0.05 -32.56 17.03
C SER A 305 -1.03 -32.15 18.02
N ALA A 306 -1.88 -33.10 18.40
CA ALA A 306 -3.00 -32.84 19.30
C ALA A 306 -2.87 -33.72 20.55
N THR A 307 -3.05 -33.11 21.71
CA THR A 307 -3.19 -33.82 22.98
C THR A 307 -4.64 -33.66 23.43
N SER A 308 -5.41 -34.74 23.31
CA SER A 308 -6.77 -34.77 23.83
C SER A 308 -6.76 -35.34 25.25
N THR A 309 -7.10 -34.49 26.22
CA THR A 309 -7.49 -34.98 27.54
C THR A 309 -8.99 -35.27 27.48
N LEU A 310 -9.31 -36.55 27.38
CA LEU A 310 -10.69 -37.02 27.26
C LEU A 310 -11.36 -36.97 28.64
N LEU A 311 -11.84 -35.78 29.03
CA LEU A 311 -12.64 -35.58 30.24
C LEU A 311 -14.11 -35.88 29.93
N ASN A 312 -14.55 -37.12 30.16
CA ASN A 312 -15.96 -37.48 30.07
C ASN A 312 -16.73 -36.97 31.31
N GLN A 313 -17.35 -35.80 31.19
CA GLN A 313 -18.42 -35.35 32.08
C GLN A 313 -19.70 -35.23 31.23
N ASP A 314 -20.71 -36.03 31.56
CA ASP A 314 -22.01 -36.07 30.86
C ASP A 314 -21.94 -36.31 29.33
N GLY A 315 -20.97 -37.11 28.86
CA GLY A 315 -20.87 -37.49 27.45
C GLY A 315 -20.24 -36.44 26.52
N ARG A 316 -19.62 -35.39 27.07
CA ARG A 316 -18.86 -34.40 26.29
C ARG A 316 -17.38 -34.78 26.21
N PHE A 317 -16.79 -34.55 25.04
CA PHE A 317 -15.37 -34.78 24.76
C PHE A 317 -14.70 -33.42 24.55
N PHE A 318 -13.53 -33.21 25.15
CA PHE A 318 -12.78 -31.96 25.00
C PHE A 318 -11.40 -32.24 24.37
N LEU A 319 -11.01 -31.37 23.42
CA LEU A 319 -9.64 -31.29 22.89
C LEU A 319 -8.91 -30.23 23.72
N SER A 320 -8.03 -30.66 24.63
CA SER A 320 -7.40 -29.73 25.58
C SER A 320 -6.31 -28.86 24.97
N ASP A 321 -5.56 -29.40 23.99
CA ASP A 321 -4.42 -28.72 23.38
C ASP A 321 -4.16 -29.25 21.97
N THR A 322 -4.12 -28.36 20.98
CA THR A 322 -3.73 -28.68 19.61
C THR A 322 -2.68 -27.71 19.12
N GLN A 323 -1.57 -28.24 18.64
CA GLN A 323 -0.49 -27.50 18.03
C GLN A 323 -0.39 -27.84 16.54
N PHE A 324 -0.28 -26.79 15.73
CA PHE A 324 -0.12 -26.85 14.29
C PHE A 324 1.23 -26.24 13.89
N ASP A 325 2.07 -27.03 13.23
CA ASP A 325 3.36 -26.59 12.68
C ASP A 325 3.26 -26.45 11.15
N ILE A 326 3.45 -25.23 10.67
CA ILE A 326 3.29 -24.85 9.25
C ILE A 326 4.65 -24.42 8.72
N LYS A 327 5.25 -25.24 7.85
CA LYS A 327 6.56 -24.98 7.22
C LYS A 327 6.47 -25.19 5.72
N GLN A 328 6.13 -24.14 5.00
CA GLN A 328 5.86 -24.22 3.56
C GLN A 328 6.49 -23.07 2.78
N VAL A 329 6.70 -23.32 1.49
CA VAL A 329 6.97 -22.27 0.50
C VAL A 329 5.74 -22.16 -0.41
N VAL A 330 5.16 -20.97 -0.42
CA VAL A 330 3.93 -20.65 -1.17
C VAL A 330 4.13 -19.42 -2.03
N SER A 331 3.32 -19.30 -3.06
CA SER A 331 3.18 -18.11 -3.88
C SER A 331 1.69 -17.82 -4.04
N GLY A 332 1.34 -16.57 -4.34
CA GLY A 332 -0.04 -16.14 -4.44
C GLY A 332 -0.20 -14.99 -5.43
N GLN A 333 -1.35 -14.95 -6.10
CA GLN A 333 -1.77 -13.85 -6.96
C GLN A 333 -2.85 -13.06 -6.22
N LEU A 334 -2.68 -11.75 -6.10
CA LEU A 334 -3.67 -10.87 -5.48
C LEU A 334 -4.93 -10.81 -6.36
N LEU A 335 -6.06 -11.26 -5.81
CA LEU A 335 -7.35 -11.28 -6.49
C LEU A 335 -8.21 -10.06 -6.18
N ASP A 336 -8.26 -9.68 -4.90
CA ASP A 336 -9.06 -8.55 -4.40
C ASP A 336 -8.47 -8.06 -3.08
N LEU A 337 -8.68 -6.77 -2.82
CA LEU A 337 -8.30 -6.08 -1.59
C LEU A 337 -9.46 -5.15 -1.20
N GLN A 338 -10.00 -5.37 -0.02
CA GLN A 338 -11.07 -4.54 0.53
C GLN A 338 -10.60 -3.88 1.82
N VAL A 339 -10.75 -2.55 1.89
CA VAL A 339 -10.47 -1.79 3.11
C VAL A 339 -11.77 -1.19 3.63
N GLN A 340 -12.08 -1.50 4.88
CA GLN A 340 -13.16 -0.92 5.65
C GLN A 340 -12.58 -0.14 6.83
N TYR A 341 -13.36 0.76 7.43
CA TYR A 341 -12.94 1.46 8.64
C TYR A 341 -13.90 1.11 9.77
N LYS A 342 -13.36 0.62 10.89
CA LYS A 342 -14.10 0.31 12.12
C LYS A 342 -13.47 1.11 13.26
N ASN A 343 -14.25 1.97 13.90
CA ASN A 343 -13.80 2.86 14.98
C ASN A 343 -12.57 3.72 14.61
N GLY A 344 -12.46 4.13 13.35
CA GLY A 344 -11.33 4.95 12.87
C GLY A 344 -10.08 4.17 12.45
N PHE A 345 -10.07 2.84 12.58
CA PHE A 345 -8.94 1.99 12.18
C PHE A 345 -9.26 1.17 10.92
N PRO A 346 -8.28 0.93 10.03
CA PRO A 346 -8.48 0.15 8.83
C PRO A 346 -8.63 -1.34 9.16
N VAL A 347 -9.71 -1.94 8.68
CA VAL A 347 -9.90 -3.39 8.60
C VAL A 347 -9.66 -3.79 7.15
N VAL A 348 -8.66 -4.62 6.92
CA VAL A 348 -8.22 -5.01 5.57
C VAL A 348 -8.51 -6.48 5.34
N TYR A 349 -9.12 -6.78 4.20
CA TYR A 349 -9.33 -8.14 3.69
C TYR A 349 -8.61 -8.28 2.36
N VAL A 350 -7.93 -9.41 2.19
CA VAL A 350 -7.17 -9.73 0.99
C VAL A 350 -7.52 -11.13 0.53
N TRP A 351 -7.79 -11.30 -0.76
CA TRP A 351 -7.98 -12.60 -1.39
C TRP A 351 -6.77 -12.95 -2.24
N LEU A 352 -6.22 -14.14 -2.03
CA LEU A 352 -5.11 -14.67 -2.80
C LEU A 352 -5.55 -15.95 -3.54
N LEU A 353 -5.15 -16.05 -4.80
CA LEU A 353 -5.17 -17.29 -5.56
C LEU A 353 -3.80 -17.96 -5.44
N GLU A 354 -3.77 -19.21 -5.00
CA GLU A 354 -2.56 -20.05 -4.91
C GLU A 354 -1.76 -20.00 -6.22
N GLY A 355 -0.48 -19.61 -6.19
CA GLY A 355 0.35 -19.56 -7.39
C GLY A 355 0.74 -20.95 -7.93
N HIS A 356 1.13 -21.02 -9.20
CA HIS A 356 1.72 -22.24 -9.76
C HIS A 356 3.15 -22.37 -9.22
N SER A 357 3.35 -23.26 -8.23
CA SER A 357 4.67 -23.54 -7.63
C SER A 357 5.37 -24.72 -8.27
#